data_AF-A0A7S2Z014-F1
#
_entry.id   AF-A0A7S2Z014-F1
#
_cell.length_a   1.000
_cell.length_b   1.000
_cell.length_c   1.000
_cell.angle_alpha   90.00
_cell.angle_beta   90.00
_cell.angle_gamma   90.00
#
_symmetry.space_group_name_H-M   'P 1'
#
loop_
_entity.id
_entity.type
_entity.pdbx_description
1 polymer ?
#
loop_
_entity_poly.entity_id
_entity_poly.type
_entity_poly.pdbx_seq_one_letter_code
_entity_poly.pdbx_strand_id
1 'polypeptide(L)'
;ARILGPKGLMPNPKKGTVTDDVVATIAEFRKGRVDFRQDKGAVIHAGLGKVNFSRAAVLENVAAFFGAIMLARPKGVKGSGAQGFIKSVALCSTMGRSVRVNIQDILNASVKARKKLG
;
A
#
# COMPACT_ATOMS: atom_id res chain seq x y z
N ALA A 1 18.90 24.95 6.93
CA ALA A 1 17.79 24.13 6.37
C ALA A 1 17.31 24.56 4.97
N ARG A 2 18.13 25.25 4.14
CA ARG A 2 17.66 25.91 2.91
C ARG A 2 17.56 25.01 1.67
N ILE A 3 18.27 23.86 1.65
CA ILE A 3 18.44 23.02 0.45
C ILE A 3 17.65 21.71 0.56
N LEU A 4 17.66 21.06 1.73
CA LEU A 4 17.02 19.75 1.94
C LEU A 4 15.50 19.86 2.20
N GLY A 5 15.05 21.00 2.75
CA GLY A 5 13.63 21.29 2.97
C GLY A 5 12.80 21.32 1.68
N PRO A 6 13.13 22.17 0.68
CA PRO A 6 12.34 22.26 -0.56
C PRO A 6 12.40 20.99 -1.42
N LYS A 7 13.46 20.18 -1.29
CA LYS A 7 13.58 18.89 -2.00
C LYS A 7 12.91 17.72 -1.27
N GLY A 8 12.37 17.92 -0.06
CA GLY A 8 11.71 16.87 0.72
C GLY A 8 12.64 15.73 1.16
N LEU A 9 13.96 15.92 1.05
CA LEU A 9 15.00 14.94 1.39
C LEU A 9 15.45 15.04 2.85
N MET A 10 14.80 15.89 3.65
CA MET A 10 15.11 16.03 5.06
C MET A 10 14.82 14.69 5.78
N PRO A 11 15.80 14.09 6.48
CA PRO A 11 15.59 12.87 7.24
C PRO A 11 14.50 13.09 8.29
N ASN A 12 13.55 12.16 8.37
CA ASN A 12 12.43 12.25 9.28
C ASN A 12 12.35 10.96 10.10
N PRO A 13 12.48 11.04 11.45
CA PRO A 13 12.36 9.88 12.33
C PRO A 13 11.04 9.12 12.15
N LYS A 14 9.93 9.83 11.82
CA LYS A 14 8.63 9.20 11.59
C LYS A 14 8.58 8.33 10.33
N LYS A 15 9.49 8.55 9.39
CA LYS A 15 9.64 7.72 8.19
C LYS A 15 10.70 6.63 8.39
N GLY A 16 11.26 6.48 9.60
CA GLY A 16 12.32 5.51 9.89
C GLY A 16 13.60 5.75 9.07
N THR A 17 13.82 6.98 8.58
CA THR A 17 15.06 7.36 7.88
C THR A 17 16.15 7.87 8.84
N VAL A 18 15.86 7.83 10.14
CA VAL A 18 16.82 8.09 11.23
C VAL A 18 16.72 6.87 12.15
N THR A 19 17.58 5.89 11.91
CA THR A 19 17.67 4.62 12.65
C THR A 19 19.14 4.28 12.88
N ASP A 20 19.42 3.55 13.96
CA ASP A 20 20.79 3.12 14.30
C ASP A 20 21.26 2.01 13.34
N ASP A 21 20.33 1.21 12.82
CA ASP A 21 20.60 0.12 11.86
C ASP A 21 20.46 0.58 10.40
N VAL A 22 21.50 1.24 9.89
CA VAL A 22 21.54 1.83 8.55
C VAL A 22 21.49 0.76 7.43
N VAL A 23 22.16 -0.38 7.61
CA VAL A 23 22.29 -1.42 6.55
C VAL A 23 20.95 -2.09 6.25
N ALA A 24 20.22 -2.52 7.29
CA ALA A 24 18.91 -3.14 7.14
C ALA A 24 17.90 -2.15 6.53
N THR A 25 17.92 -0.92 7.03
CA THR A 25 17.05 0.16 6.57
C THR A 25 17.27 0.46 5.08
N ILE A 26 18.52 0.55 4.61
CA ILE A 26 18.82 0.73 3.17
C ILE A 26 18.32 -0.45 2.33
N ALA A 27 18.47 -1.68 2.81
CA ALA A 27 17.99 -2.87 2.10
C ALA A 27 16.46 -2.86 1.96
N GLU A 28 15.74 -2.45 3.00
CA GLU A 28 14.28 -2.31 2.95
C GLU A 28 13.82 -1.17 2.04
N PHE A 29 14.49 -0.02 2.06
CA PHE A 29 14.19 1.07 1.14
C PHE A 29 14.44 0.69 -0.32
N ARG A 30 15.52 -0.06 -0.60
CA ARG A 30 15.80 -0.59 -1.95
C ARG A 30 14.74 -1.58 -2.43
N LYS A 31 14.13 -2.34 -1.51
CA LYS A 31 13.01 -3.25 -1.81
C LYS A 31 11.70 -2.51 -2.11
N GLY A 32 11.68 -1.18 -2.05
CA GLY A 32 10.53 -0.38 -2.44
C GLY A 32 9.47 -0.28 -1.36
N ARG A 33 9.87 -0.06 -0.09
CA ARG A 33 8.94 0.18 1.01
C ARG A 33 8.05 1.38 0.72
N VAL A 34 6.73 1.16 0.71
CA VAL A 34 5.73 2.23 0.53
C VAL A 34 5.02 2.46 1.85
N ASP A 35 5.30 3.60 2.46
CA ASP A 35 4.60 4.04 3.67
C ASP A 35 3.23 4.64 3.27
N PHE A 36 2.14 4.12 3.84
CA PHE A 36 0.79 4.63 3.64
C PHE A 36 0.26 5.28 4.90
N ARG A 37 -0.53 6.35 4.74
CA ARG A 37 -1.14 7.09 5.85
C ARG A 37 -2.59 7.42 5.48
N GLN A 38 -3.47 7.38 6.48
CA GLN A 38 -4.83 7.87 6.33
C GLN A 38 -4.86 9.39 6.22
N ASP A 39 -5.67 9.90 5.29
CA ASP A 39 -6.01 11.31 5.25
C ASP A 39 -7.12 11.65 6.26
N LYS A 40 -7.41 12.95 6.46
CA LYS A 40 -8.48 13.44 7.34
C LYS A 40 -9.85 12.89 6.96
N GLY A 41 -10.06 12.57 5.67
CA GLY A 41 -11.26 11.91 5.17
C GLY A 41 -11.37 10.41 5.45
N ALA A 42 -10.44 9.83 6.24
CA ALA A 42 -10.35 8.39 6.49
C ALA A 42 -10.17 7.55 5.21
N VAL A 43 -9.55 8.12 4.18
CA VAL A 43 -9.17 7.44 2.94
C VAL A 43 -7.67 7.19 2.95
N ILE A 44 -7.27 6.00 2.47
CA ILE A 44 -5.86 5.64 2.29
C ILE A 44 -5.58 5.64 0.78
N HIS A 45 -4.56 6.39 0.38
CA HIS A 45 -4.07 6.43 -1.00
C HIS A 45 -2.69 5.78 -1.06
N ALA A 46 -2.49 4.87 -2.01
CA ALA A 46 -1.19 4.25 -2.27
C ALA A 46 -1.00 3.99 -3.76
N GLY A 47 0.23 4.22 -4.25
CA GLY A 47 0.62 3.86 -5.60
C GLY A 47 0.97 2.37 -5.67
N LEU A 48 0.17 1.59 -6.39
CA LEU A 48 0.33 0.13 -6.48
C LEU A 48 1.26 -0.32 -7.63
N GLY A 49 1.67 0.60 -8.50
CA GLY A 49 2.57 0.32 -9.61
C GLY A 49 2.48 1.37 -10.71
N LYS A 50 3.15 1.08 -11.83
CA LYS A 50 3.09 1.87 -13.08
C LYS A 50 2.43 1.04 -14.18
N VAL A 51 1.97 1.71 -15.24
CA VAL A 51 1.34 1.06 -16.40
C VAL A 51 2.26 0.03 -17.07
N ASN A 52 3.58 0.23 -16.98
CA ASN A 52 4.58 -0.68 -17.56
C ASN A 52 4.80 -1.97 -16.75
N PHE A 53 4.11 -2.16 -15.62
CA PHE A 53 4.25 -3.39 -14.83
C PHE A 53 3.45 -4.52 -15.46
N SER A 54 3.93 -5.75 -15.30
CA SER A 54 3.18 -6.92 -15.73
C SER A 54 1.89 -7.07 -14.92
N ARG A 55 0.85 -7.64 -15.55
CA ARG A 55 -0.43 -7.87 -14.88
C ARG A 55 -0.30 -8.70 -13.61
N ALA A 56 0.63 -9.67 -13.58
CA ALA A 56 0.90 -10.50 -12.42
C ALA A 56 1.47 -9.68 -11.25
N ALA A 57 2.46 -8.83 -11.52
CA ALA A 57 3.08 -7.98 -10.50
C ALA A 57 2.08 -6.98 -9.89
N VAL A 58 1.20 -6.40 -10.71
CA VAL A 58 0.15 -5.50 -10.21
C VAL A 58 -0.83 -6.22 -9.30
N LEU A 59 -1.23 -7.45 -9.65
CA LEU A 59 -2.12 -8.25 -8.81
C LEU A 59 -1.47 -8.62 -7.46
N GLU A 60 -0.20 -8.98 -7.48
CA GLU A 60 0.56 -9.28 -6.27
C GLU A 60 0.71 -8.05 -5.36
N ASN A 61 1.02 -6.88 -5.93
CA ASN A 61 1.11 -5.62 -5.18
C ASN A 61 -0.22 -5.24 -4.54
N VAL A 62 -1.34 -5.41 -5.26
CA VAL A 62 -2.69 -5.16 -4.72
C VAL A 62 -2.97 -6.09 -3.54
N ALA A 63 -2.66 -7.38 -3.66
CA ALA A 63 -2.87 -8.36 -2.61
C ALA A 63 -2.00 -8.09 -1.37
N ALA A 64 -0.72 -7.78 -1.57
CA ALA A 64 0.21 -7.43 -0.50
C ALA A 64 -0.23 -6.17 0.24
N PHE A 65 -0.67 -5.15 -0.49
CA PHE A 65 -1.19 -3.92 0.09
C PHE A 65 -2.46 -4.16 0.92
N PHE A 66 -3.39 -4.99 0.41
CA PHE A 66 -4.60 -5.33 1.14
C PHE A 66 -4.29 -6.11 2.43
N GLY A 67 -3.36 -7.06 2.37
CA GLY A 67 -2.87 -7.79 3.54
C GLY A 67 -2.26 -6.87 4.60
N ALA A 68 -1.42 -5.92 4.18
CA ALA A 68 -0.83 -4.93 5.08
C ALA A 68 -1.88 -4.04 5.75
N ILE A 69 -2.93 -3.60 5.02
CA ILE A 69 -4.05 -2.84 5.59
C ILE A 69 -4.80 -3.67 6.64
N MET A 70 -5.04 -4.96 6.37
CA MET A 70 -5.73 -5.84 7.33
C MET A 70 -4.93 -6.03 8.62
N LEU A 71 -3.60 -6.11 8.54
CA LEU A 71 -2.71 -6.18 9.70
C LEU A 71 -2.65 -4.85 10.47
N ALA A 72 -2.73 -3.72 9.76
CA ALA A 72 -2.72 -2.39 10.35
C ALA A 72 -4.06 -1.99 11.00
N ARG A 73 -5.08 -2.88 10.98
CA ARG A 73 -6.38 -2.63 11.60
C ARG A 73 -6.24 -2.43 13.12
N PRO A 74 -6.68 -1.28 13.67
CA PRO A 74 -6.71 -1.10 15.12
C PRO A 74 -7.76 -2.00 15.77
N LYS A 75 -7.43 -2.61 16.91
CA LYS A 75 -8.25 -3.60 17.63
C LYS A 75 -9.64 -3.10 18.06
N GLY A 76 -9.90 -1.79 18.03
CA GLY A 76 -11.15 -1.17 18.48
C GLY A 76 -12.21 -0.89 17.41
N VAL A 77 -11.98 -1.26 16.14
CA VAL A 77 -12.96 -0.98 15.07
C VAL A 77 -14.14 -1.96 15.14
N LYS A 78 -15.37 -1.44 15.29
CA LYS A 78 -16.63 -2.21 15.27
C LYS A 78 -16.86 -2.84 13.88
N GLY A 79 -16.94 -4.18 13.85
CA GLY A 79 -17.32 -4.96 12.66
C GLY A 79 -16.49 -6.24 12.53
N SER A 80 -17.14 -7.41 12.45
CA SER A 80 -16.45 -8.69 12.26
C SER A 80 -15.79 -8.75 10.88
N GLY A 81 -14.46 -8.95 10.83
CA GLY A 81 -13.73 -9.18 9.58
C GLY A 81 -13.44 -7.96 8.70
N ALA A 82 -13.07 -8.20 7.44
CA ALA A 82 -12.64 -7.18 6.47
C ALA A 82 -13.78 -6.22 6.03
N GLN A 83 -15.03 -6.68 6.07
CA GLN A 83 -16.21 -5.93 5.60
C GLN A 83 -16.60 -4.75 6.50
N GLY A 84 -16.27 -4.79 7.79
CA GLY A 84 -16.53 -3.68 8.72
C GLY A 84 -15.47 -2.57 8.65
N PHE A 85 -14.25 -2.90 8.20
CA PHE A 85 -13.13 -1.97 8.19
C PHE A 85 -12.99 -1.23 6.85
N ILE A 86 -13.26 -1.91 5.73
CA ILE A 86 -13.09 -1.35 4.38
C ILE A 86 -14.46 -1.23 3.73
N LYS A 87 -14.92 0.01 3.53
CA LYS A 87 -16.23 0.31 2.94
C LYS A 87 -16.26 0.15 1.42
N SER A 88 -15.20 0.60 0.75
CA SER A 88 -15.10 0.54 -0.70
C SER A 88 -13.65 0.59 -1.13
N VAL A 89 -13.38 0.04 -2.32
CA VAL A 89 -12.06 0.07 -2.97
C VAL A 89 -12.27 0.59 -4.39
N ALA A 90 -11.47 1.58 -4.78
CA ALA A 90 -11.47 2.12 -6.12
C ALA A 90 -10.03 2.15 -6.64
N LEU A 91 -9.83 1.65 -7.86
CA LEU A 91 -8.56 1.75 -8.57
C LEU A 91 -8.69 2.85 -9.64
N CYS A 92 -7.73 3.75 -9.69
CA CYS A 92 -7.64 4.78 -10.72
C CYS A 92 -6.21 4.86 -11.26
N SER A 93 -6.10 5.30 -12.51
CA SER A 93 -4.84 5.81 -13.04
C SER A 93 -4.66 7.27 -12.61
N THR A 94 -3.43 7.80 -12.67
CA THR A 94 -3.09 9.15 -12.22
C THR A 94 -4.02 10.24 -12.78
N MET A 95 -4.43 10.10 -14.04
CA MET A 95 -5.36 11.02 -14.72
C MET A 95 -6.61 10.31 -15.28
N GLY A 96 -6.86 9.06 -14.86
CA GLY A 96 -7.93 8.22 -15.40
C GLY A 96 -9.18 8.19 -14.54
N ARG A 97 -10.29 7.75 -15.15
CA ARG A 97 -11.51 7.43 -14.39
C ARG A 97 -11.26 6.32 -13.37
N SER A 98 -11.96 6.39 -12.25
CA SER A 98 -11.89 5.37 -11.20
C SER A 98 -12.84 4.21 -11.51
N VAL A 99 -12.38 2.99 -11.21
CA VAL A 99 -13.17 1.76 -11.30
C VAL A 99 -13.31 1.21 -9.89
N ARG A 100 -14.56 1.01 -9.45
CA ARG A 100 -14.85 0.36 -8.17
C ARG A 100 -14.63 -1.14 -8.29
N VAL A 101 -13.91 -1.71 -7.33
CA VAL A 101 -13.58 -3.13 -7.31
C VAL A 101 -14.16 -3.74 -6.04
N ASN A 102 -14.71 -4.94 -6.15
CA ASN A 102 -15.24 -5.65 -4.99
C ASN A 102 -14.10 -6.30 -4.19
N ILE A 103 -14.22 -6.25 -2.87
CA ILE A 103 -13.22 -6.76 -1.92
C ILE A 103 -13.09 -8.29 -2.04
N GLN A 104 -14.22 -8.98 -2.26
CA GLN A 104 -14.27 -10.43 -2.45
C GLN A 104 -13.49 -10.87 -3.70
N ASP A 105 -13.58 -10.09 -4.79
CA ASP A 105 -12.89 -10.41 -6.04
C ASP A 105 -11.38 -10.23 -5.93
N ILE A 106 -10.91 -9.29 -5.10
CA ILE A 106 -9.47 -9.09 -4.83
C ILE A 106 -8.90 -10.30 -4.08
N LEU A 107 -9.63 -10.81 -3.08
CA LEU A 107 -9.24 -12.02 -2.35
C LEU A 107 -9.20 -13.25 -3.28
N ASN A 108 -10.20 -13.42 -4.14
CA ASN A 108 -10.26 -14.53 -5.09
C ASN A 108 -9.18 -14.45 -6.19
N ALA A 109 -8.88 -13.25 -6.69
CA ALA A 109 -7.82 -13.03 -7.67
C ALA A 109 -6.44 -13.39 -7.11
N SER A 110 -6.20 -13.14 -5.82
CA SER A 110 -4.95 -13.52 -5.14
C SER A 110 -4.75 -15.04 -5.08
N VAL A 111 -5.81 -15.82 -4.83
CA VAL A 111 -5.77 -17.29 -4.83
C VAL A 111 -5.49 -17.82 -6.23
N LYS A 112 -6.12 -17.24 -7.26
CA LYS A 112 -5.97 -17.66 -8.65
C LYS A 112 -4.58 -17.32 -9.23
N ALA A 113 -3.99 -16.19 -8.84
CA ALA A 113 -2.62 -15.82 -9.21
C ALA A 113 -1.58 -16.76 -8.58
N ARG A 114 -1.78 -17.15 -7.31
CA ARG A 114 -0.90 -18.09 -6.60
C ARG A 114 -0.99 -19.52 -7.13
N LYS A 115 -2.17 -19.95 -7.61
CA LYS A 115 -2.43 -21.30 -8.15
C LYS A 115 -1.98 -21.50 -9.60
N LYS A 116 -1.62 -20.43 -10.32
CA LYS A 116 -1.12 -20.50 -11.71
C LYS A 116 0.42 -20.52 -11.81
N LEU A 117 1.09 -20.46 -10.65
CA LEU A 117 2.54 -20.38 -10.50
C LEU A 117 3.13 -21.65 -9.83
N GLY A 118 2.31 -22.67 -9.60
CA GLY A 118 2.69 -24.04 -9.30
C GLY A 118 2.04 -24.97 -10.31
#